data_AF-A0A6C0H2H9-F1
#
_entry.id   AF-A0A6C0H2H9-F1
#
_cell.length_a   1.000
_cell.length_b   1.000
_cell.length_c   1.000
_cell.angle_alpha   90.00
_cell.angle_beta   90.00
_cell.angle_gamma   90.00
#
_symmetry.space_group_name_H-M   'P 1'
#
loop_
_entity.id
_entity.type
_entity.pdbx_description
1 polymer ?
#
loop_
_entity_poly.entity_id
_entity_poly.type
_entity_poly.pdbx_seq_one_letter_code
_entity_poly.pdbx_strand_id
1 'polypeptide(L)'
;MKYRKFNNRLCENNMTFDDCELEILRHAVDESEELKGQAIVNSDEIKKMLKIVESFIIRKKLICYGGTAINNILPKYAQFYHRDKEIPDYDFFSANALDDAKELADIYYKAGYLDVEAKSGVHYGTFKVYVNFIPIADITQMHPQIYKSLEKDSITIAGIHYCPPNFLRMSMFLELSRPMGDVTRWEKVFKRLTLLNKYYPLKIDKKCETIDFQRKMDSHSEKSEELYVLIRDAFIDQGVVFFGGYATSLYSKYMTSKQLHIVKKIPDFDVLSEDPDNCALIIKEVLERNGFNKIKIVKHDALGEIIPEHTELIVGKETMAFIYKPIACHNYNTIRIQDKDIHVATIDTILSFYLAFLYANFHNYGNERLLCMASFLFEVEQKNRLEQRGLLKRFSMNCYGKQPTLEEIRSEKALKYKEFKNDTKNKEYQNWFLKYIPHDLHKSKTVVSAVVEEKGDENQDENVDTDENKPTLFDYLLPRSKKSAKKTFRQRLNQLRKTRKTK
;
A
#
# COMPACT_ATOMS: atom_id res chain seq x y z
N MET A 1 31.71 -31.31 26.25
CA MET A 1 31.65 -29.87 25.91
C MET A 1 31.75 -29.73 24.40
N LYS A 2 30.78 -29.09 23.73
CA LYS A 2 30.90 -28.78 22.29
C LYS A 2 31.98 -27.70 22.12
N TYR A 3 32.97 -27.96 21.28
CA TYR A 3 34.01 -26.99 20.93
C TYR A 3 33.35 -25.73 20.36
N ARG A 4 33.66 -24.56 20.93
CA ARG A 4 33.25 -23.25 20.40
C ARG A 4 34.47 -22.55 19.82
N LYS A 5 34.39 -22.20 18.53
CA LYS A 5 35.43 -21.50 17.76
C LYS A 5 35.67 -20.09 18.30
N PHE A 6 34.62 -19.42 18.74
CA PHE A 6 34.67 -18.08 19.31
C PHE A 6 34.24 -18.08 20.78
N ASN A 7 34.90 -17.27 21.61
CA ASN A 7 34.51 -17.04 23.00
C ASN A 7 33.47 -15.90 23.12
N ASN A 8 32.51 -15.85 22.20
CA ASN A 8 31.38 -14.93 22.24
C ASN A 8 30.08 -15.74 22.00
N ARG A 9 29.02 -15.45 22.76
CA ARG A 9 27.76 -16.18 22.68
C ARG A 9 26.94 -15.84 21.43
N LEU A 10 27.22 -14.70 20.80
CA LEU A 10 26.58 -14.23 19.58
C LEU A 10 27.16 -14.89 18.31
N CYS A 11 28.37 -15.46 18.40
CA CYS A 11 29.05 -16.01 17.24
C CYS A 11 28.85 -17.53 17.11
N GLU A 12 28.46 -17.96 15.91
CA GLU A 12 28.37 -19.37 15.54
C GLU A 12 29.73 -19.92 15.08
N ASN A 13 29.92 -21.25 15.19
CA ASN A 13 31.19 -21.89 14.84
C ASN A 13 31.51 -21.87 13.33
N ASN A 14 30.49 -21.72 12.48
CA ASN A 14 30.60 -21.63 11.03
C ASN A 14 30.97 -20.22 10.54
N MET A 15 30.89 -19.20 11.39
CA MET A 15 31.23 -17.81 11.04
C MET A 15 32.73 -17.61 10.83
N THR A 16 33.12 -16.66 9.96
CA THR A 16 34.48 -16.14 9.92
C THR A 16 34.73 -15.18 11.11
N PHE A 17 35.98 -14.75 11.30
CA PHE A 17 36.28 -13.75 12.34
C PHE A 17 35.54 -12.44 12.06
N ASP A 18 35.57 -11.99 10.80
CA ASP A 18 34.93 -10.76 10.35
C ASP A 18 33.39 -10.85 10.48
N ASP A 19 32.78 -12.01 10.17
CA ASP A 19 31.34 -12.22 10.38
C ASP A 19 30.97 -12.14 11.87
N CYS A 20 31.80 -12.72 12.75
CA CYS A 20 31.60 -12.66 14.20
C CYS A 20 31.76 -11.21 14.71
N GLU A 21 32.73 -10.44 14.21
CA GLU A 21 32.90 -9.03 14.54
C GLU A 21 31.68 -8.20 14.09
N LEU A 22 31.19 -8.44 12.86
CA LEU A 22 30.02 -7.76 12.33
C LEU A 22 28.75 -8.10 13.11
N GLU A 23 28.58 -9.35 13.54
CA GLU A 23 27.43 -9.78 14.34
C GLU A 23 27.44 -9.14 15.74
N ILE A 24 28.62 -8.99 16.35
CA ILE A 24 28.78 -8.25 17.60
C ILE A 24 28.41 -6.78 17.41
N LEU A 25 28.86 -6.14 16.33
CA LEU A 25 28.49 -4.76 16.01
C LEU A 25 26.99 -4.62 15.80
N ARG A 26 26.36 -5.51 15.03
CA ARG A 26 24.91 -5.51 14.80
C ARG A 26 24.13 -5.61 16.10
N HIS A 27 24.51 -6.55 16.97
CA HIS A 27 23.89 -6.69 18.28
C HIS A 27 24.04 -5.43 19.15
N ALA A 28 25.22 -4.79 19.14
CA ALA A 28 25.43 -3.54 19.87
C ALA A 28 24.63 -2.36 19.30
N VAL A 29 24.43 -2.31 17.98
CA VAL A 29 23.54 -1.35 17.33
C VAL A 29 22.10 -1.60 17.75
N ASP A 30 21.62 -2.85 17.67
CA ASP A 30 20.26 -3.24 18.06
C ASP A 30 19.97 -2.89 19.53
N GLU A 31 20.90 -3.23 20.46
CA GLU A 31 20.77 -2.86 21.88
C GLU A 31 20.74 -1.34 22.08
N SER A 32 21.58 -0.59 21.35
CA SER A 32 21.62 0.87 21.46
C SER A 32 20.35 1.53 20.94
N GLU A 33 19.81 1.05 19.82
CA GLU A 33 18.56 1.52 19.25
C GLU A 33 17.38 1.18 20.17
N GLU A 34 17.36 -0.02 20.75
CA GLU A 34 16.34 -0.43 21.71
C GLU A 34 16.32 0.48 22.96
N LEU A 35 17.48 0.73 23.58
CA LEU A 35 17.58 1.58 24.77
C LEU A 35 17.15 3.02 24.48
N LYS A 36 17.55 3.57 23.32
CA LYS A 36 17.14 4.92 22.91
C LYS A 36 15.65 4.98 22.62
N GLY A 37 15.11 3.98 21.91
CA GLY A 37 13.69 3.88 21.61
C GLY A 37 12.83 3.83 22.86
N GLN A 38 13.19 2.98 23.83
CA GLN A 38 12.51 2.88 25.12
C GLN A 38 12.51 4.21 25.89
N ALA A 39 13.62 4.93 25.91
CA ALA A 39 13.70 6.23 26.59
C ALA A 39 12.77 7.27 25.97
N ILE A 40 12.67 7.29 24.64
CA ILE A 40 11.82 8.23 23.89
C ILE A 40 10.34 7.88 24.08
N VAL A 41 9.96 6.62 23.85
CA VAL A 41 8.58 6.14 23.95
C VAL A 41 8.00 6.33 25.35
N ASN A 42 8.83 6.17 26.39
CA ASN A 42 8.38 6.30 27.77
C ASN A 42 8.19 7.73 28.26
N SER A 43 8.61 8.73 27.49
CA SER A 43 8.36 10.13 27.83
C SER A 43 6.85 10.44 27.89
N ASP A 44 6.46 11.22 28.89
CA ASP A 44 5.04 11.60 29.08
C ASP A 44 4.49 12.39 27.90
N GLU A 45 5.35 13.11 27.19
CA GLU A 45 5.00 13.87 26.00
C GLU A 45 4.57 12.94 24.86
N ILE A 46 5.35 11.90 24.55
CA ILE A 46 5.03 10.94 23.49
C ILE A 46 3.78 10.13 23.85
N LYS A 47 3.62 9.71 25.11
CA LYS A 47 2.40 9.03 25.56
C LYS A 47 1.15 9.87 25.36
N LYS A 48 1.23 11.18 25.63
CA LYS A 48 0.13 12.11 25.34
C LYS A 48 -0.11 12.24 23.84
N MET A 49 0.94 12.35 23.03
CA MET A 49 0.81 12.41 21.58
C MET A 49 0.08 11.18 21.02
N LEU A 50 0.50 9.98 21.43
CA LEU A 50 -0.11 8.71 20.99
C LEU A 50 -1.58 8.60 21.44
N LYS A 51 -1.89 9.02 22.66
CA LYS A 51 -3.27 9.02 23.16
C LYS A 51 -4.19 9.91 22.33
N ILE A 52 -3.70 11.06 21.84
CA ILE A 52 -4.49 11.98 21.00
C ILE A 52 -4.86 11.30 19.67
N VAL A 53 -3.89 10.73 18.94
CA VAL A 53 -4.16 10.06 17.65
C VAL A 53 -5.04 8.81 17.85
N GLU A 54 -4.80 8.00 18.88
CA GLU A 54 -5.64 6.84 19.17
C GLU A 54 -7.09 7.26 19.47
N SER A 55 -7.29 8.30 20.29
CA SER A 55 -8.62 8.84 20.58
C SER A 55 -9.31 9.39 19.33
N PHE A 56 -8.54 10.03 18.44
CA PHE A 56 -9.03 10.54 17.17
C PHE A 56 -9.51 9.40 16.27
N ILE A 57 -8.69 8.36 16.07
CA ILE A 57 -9.00 7.16 15.28
C ILE A 57 -10.29 6.50 15.81
N ILE A 58 -10.39 6.29 17.13
CA ILE A 58 -11.56 5.66 17.76
C ILE A 58 -12.83 6.50 17.52
N ARG A 59 -12.78 7.81 17.81
CA ARG A 59 -13.95 8.70 17.67
C ARG A 59 -14.44 8.77 16.22
N LYS A 60 -13.51 8.82 15.27
CA LYS A 60 -13.80 8.93 13.83
C LYS A 60 -14.06 7.57 13.17
N LYS A 61 -13.88 6.46 13.90
CA LYS A 61 -13.96 5.08 13.41
C LYS A 61 -13.05 4.83 12.20
N LEU A 62 -11.83 5.39 12.24
CA LEU A 62 -10.84 5.23 11.17
C LEU A 62 -10.24 3.83 11.20
N ILE A 63 -9.88 3.32 10.02
CA ILE A 63 -9.48 1.92 9.85
C ILE A 63 -7.97 1.83 9.66
N CYS A 64 -7.26 1.36 10.68
CA CYS A 64 -5.82 1.12 10.62
C CYS A 64 -5.48 0.02 9.60
N TYR A 65 -4.42 0.21 8.81
CA TYR A 65 -3.92 -0.77 7.84
C TYR A 65 -2.41 -1.05 8.01
N GLY A 66 -1.82 -1.77 7.05
CA GLY A 66 -0.38 -1.94 6.96
C GLY A 66 0.24 -2.77 8.07
N GLY A 67 1.50 -2.48 8.39
CA GLY A 67 2.25 -3.22 9.41
C GLY A 67 1.63 -3.10 10.79
N THR A 68 1.14 -1.91 11.14
CA THR A 68 0.48 -1.63 12.42
C THR A 68 -0.79 -2.45 12.57
N ALA A 69 -1.62 -2.55 11.52
CA ALA A 69 -2.81 -3.41 11.58
C ALA A 69 -2.47 -4.89 11.71
N ILE A 70 -1.56 -5.41 10.86
CA ILE A 70 -1.13 -6.82 10.94
C ILE A 70 -0.61 -7.12 12.35
N ASN A 71 0.25 -6.28 12.90
CA ASN A 71 0.82 -6.49 14.22
C ASN A 71 -0.27 -6.57 15.31
N ASN A 72 -1.20 -5.62 15.32
CA ASN A 72 -2.14 -5.49 16.43
C ASN A 72 -3.25 -6.53 16.43
N ILE A 73 -3.60 -7.10 15.27
CA ILE A 73 -4.57 -8.20 15.22
C ILE A 73 -3.95 -9.55 15.61
N LEU A 74 -2.61 -9.67 15.64
CA LEU A 74 -1.96 -10.91 16.02
C LEU A 74 -1.99 -11.13 17.55
N PRO A 75 -1.96 -12.41 18.00
CA PRO A 75 -1.71 -12.72 19.41
C PRO A 75 -0.44 -12.06 19.91
N LYS A 76 -0.41 -11.62 21.18
CA LYS A 76 0.69 -10.84 21.76
C LYS A 76 2.08 -11.45 21.54
N TYR A 77 2.22 -12.76 21.67
CA TYR A 77 3.49 -13.48 21.49
C TYR A 77 3.93 -13.60 20.01
N ALA A 78 3.06 -13.26 19.06
CA ALA A 78 3.33 -13.26 17.63
C ALA A 78 3.45 -11.85 17.06
N GLN A 79 3.32 -10.81 17.89
CA GLN A 79 3.53 -9.41 17.48
C GLN A 79 5.01 -9.19 17.18
N PHE A 80 5.29 -8.48 16.09
CA PHE A 80 6.64 -8.15 15.61
C PHE A 80 7.01 -6.68 15.82
N TYR A 81 6.07 -5.84 16.29
CA TYR A 81 6.36 -4.50 16.77
C TYR A 81 6.22 -4.44 18.28
N HIS A 82 7.18 -3.77 18.92
CA HIS A 82 7.28 -3.61 20.36
C HIS A 82 6.91 -2.16 20.73
N ARG A 83 5.65 -1.96 21.14
CA ARG A 83 5.10 -0.62 21.48
C ARG A 83 5.78 0.02 22.70
N ASP A 84 6.56 -0.75 23.44
CA ASP A 84 7.41 -0.32 24.56
C ASP A 84 8.77 0.22 24.11
N LYS A 85 9.16 -0.06 22.87
CA LYS A 85 10.48 0.27 22.29
C LYS A 85 10.39 1.26 21.12
N GLU A 86 9.31 1.19 20.34
CA GLU A 86 9.14 1.98 19.12
C GLU A 86 7.87 2.81 19.16
N ILE A 87 7.94 4.04 18.65
CA ILE A 87 6.75 4.88 18.42
C ILE A 87 5.99 4.27 17.23
N PRO A 88 4.71 3.88 17.38
CA PRO A 88 3.94 3.37 16.26
C PRO A 88 3.65 4.51 15.27
N ASP A 89 3.96 4.27 14.00
CA ASP A 89 3.43 5.06 12.89
C ASP A 89 2.00 4.56 12.60
N TYR A 90 1.02 5.45 12.74
CA TYR A 90 -0.39 5.09 12.55
C TYR A 90 -0.80 5.31 11.09
N ASP A 91 -0.75 4.22 10.31
CA ASP A 91 -1.36 4.15 8.99
C ASP A 91 -2.87 3.84 9.10
N PHE A 92 -3.74 4.74 8.67
CA PHE A 92 -5.19 4.48 8.63
C PHE A 92 -5.91 5.08 7.41
N PHE A 93 -6.95 4.37 6.98
CA PHE A 93 -7.85 4.85 5.94
C PHE A 93 -8.87 5.84 6.51
N SER A 94 -9.25 6.80 5.68
CA SER A 94 -10.39 7.68 5.90
C SER A 94 -11.16 7.87 4.59
N ALA A 95 -12.49 7.95 4.69
CA ALA A 95 -13.33 8.38 3.57
C ALA A 95 -13.29 9.92 3.35
N ASN A 96 -12.65 10.68 4.25
CA ASN A 96 -12.46 12.13 4.15
C ASN A 96 -11.06 12.55 4.63
N ALA A 97 -10.02 11.92 4.08
CA ALA A 97 -8.66 11.96 4.61
C ALA A 97 -8.06 13.38 4.71
N LEU A 98 -8.36 14.25 3.74
CA LEU A 98 -7.86 15.62 3.72
C LEU A 98 -8.32 16.42 4.95
N ASP A 99 -9.60 16.36 5.26
CA ASP A 99 -10.18 17.14 6.37
C ASP A 99 -9.81 16.50 7.72
N ASP A 100 -9.77 15.17 7.79
CA ASP A 100 -9.32 14.47 8.99
C ASP A 100 -7.85 14.77 9.31
N ALA A 101 -6.98 14.94 8.32
CA ALA A 101 -5.59 15.35 8.52
C ALA A 101 -5.48 16.76 9.12
N LYS A 102 -6.27 17.71 8.62
CA LYS A 102 -6.32 19.07 9.17
C LYS A 102 -6.91 19.09 10.58
N GLU A 103 -7.98 18.34 10.82
CA GLU A 103 -8.60 18.24 12.14
C GLU A 103 -7.64 17.64 13.17
N LEU A 104 -6.91 16.58 12.81
CA LEU A 104 -5.92 15.98 13.70
C LEU A 104 -4.80 16.99 14.04
N ALA A 105 -4.29 17.73 13.04
CA ALA A 105 -3.33 18.80 13.27
C ALA A 105 -3.86 19.89 14.21
N ASP A 106 -5.12 20.32 14.02
CA ASP A 106 -5.76 21.30 14.90
C ASP A 106 -5.91 20.80 16.34
N ILE A 107 -6.20 19.51 16.53
CA ILE A 107 -6.30 18.90 17.86
C ILE A 107 -4.93 18.92 18.56
N TYR A 108 -3.85 18.58 17.86
CA TYR A 108 -2.50 18.70 18.41
C TYR A 108 -2.14 20.13 18.76
N TYR A 109 -2.42 21.08 17.87
CA TYR A 109 -2.17 22.49 18.13
C TYR A 109 -2.92 22.99 19.38
N LYS A 110 -4.21 22.65 19.51
CA LYS A 110 -5.04 22.96 20.69
C LYS A 110 -4.53 22.29 21.97
N ALA A 111 -3.84 21.15 21.86
CA ALA A 111 -3.22 20.48 22.99
C ALA A 111 -1.88 21.11 23.43
N GLY A 112 -1.43 22.17 22.75
CA GLY A 112 -0.24 22.95 23.11
C GLY A 112 1.03 22.64 22.30
N TYR A 113 0.93 21.78 21.28
CA TYR A 113 2.06 21.50 20.39
C TYR A 113 2.18 22.60 19.33
N LEU A 114 3.34 23.26 19.22
CA LEU A 114 3.54 24.38 18.29
C LEU A 114 3.98 23.92 16.90
N ASP A 115 4.89 22.94 16.83
CA ASP A 115 5.42 22.39 15.59
C ASP A 115 4.51 21.28 15.06
N VAL A 116 3.35 21.66 14.51
CA VAL A 116 2.38 20.73 13.92
C VAL A 116 2.20 21.01 12.44
N GLU A 117 2.37 19.98 11.60
CA GLU A 117 2.20 20.07 10.15
C GLU A 117 1.40 18.87 9.64
N ALA A 118 0.29 19.13 8.93
CA ALA A 118 -0.34 18.16 8.04
C ALA A 118 0.05 18.48 6.59
N LYS A 119 0.59 17.50 5.87
CA LYS A 119 1.01 17.68 4.46
C LYS A 119 0.67 16.51 3.57
N SER A 120 0.60 16.74 2.26
CA SER A 120 0.41 15.68 1.27
C SER A 120 1.62 14.72 1.23
N GLY A 121 1.34 13.43 1.16
CA GLY A 121 2.30 12.36 1.01
C GLY A 121 2.86 12.25 -0.41
N VAL A 122 3.67 11.22 -0.65
CA VAL A 122 4.21 10.93 -2.00
C VAL A 122 3.07 10.50 -2.94
N HIS A 123 2.17 9.66 -2.44
CA HIS A 123 0.98 9.21 -3.17
C HIS A 123 -0.17 10.21 -3.01
N TYR A 124 -0.94 10.39 -4.08
CA TYR A 124 -2.11 11.26 -4.10
C TYR A 124 -3.15 10.76 -3.08
N GLY A 125 -3.79 11.66 -2.34
CA GLY A 125 -4.81 11.31 -1.36
C GLY A 125 -4.29 10.69 -0.05
N THR A 126 -2.97 10.53 0.11
CA THR A 126 -2.35 10.23 1.42
C THR A 126 -1.82 11.52 2.05
N PHE A 127 -2.06 11.70 3.34
CA PHE A 127 -1.59 12.85 4.12
C PHE A 127 -0.78 12.38 5.32
N LYS A 128 0.27 13.12 5.65
CA LYS A 128 1.14 12.86 6.79
C LYS A 128 0.96 13.95 7.83
N VAL A 129 0.77 13.57 9.09
CA VAL A 129 0.70 14.50 10.22
C VAL A 129 1.96 14.37 11.07
N TYR A 130 2.67 15.48 11.22
CA TYR A 130 3.87 15.61 12.03
C TYR A 130 3.57 16.45 13.28
N VAL A 131 4.12 16.02 14.41
CA VAL A 131 4.07 16.75 15.69
C VAL A 131 5.47 16.77 16.26
N ASN A 132 6.02 17.97 16.51
CA ASN A 132 7.40 18.16 16.94
C ASN A 132 8.40 17.39 16.06
N PHE A 133 8.17 17.44 14.74
CA PHE A 133 8.94 16.74 13.70
C PHE A 133 8.86 15.20 13.71
N ILE A 134 8.03 14.62 14.58
CA ILE A 134 7.77 13.18 14.64
C ILE A 134 6.60 12.85 13.70
N PRO A 135 6.74 11.90 12.75
CA PRO A 135 5.62 11.41 11.96
C PRO A 135 4.69 10.60 12.87
N ILE A 136 3.48 11.11 13.09
CA ILE A 136 2.51 10.48 14.00
C ILE A 136 1.49 9.63 13.24
N ALA A 137 1.09 10.07 12.05
CA ALA A 137 0.03 9.40 11.29
C ALA A 137 0.15 9.60 9.78
N ASP A 138 -0.18 8.53 9.07
CA ASP A 138 -0.43 8.48 7.62
C ASP A 138 -1.92 8.22 7.39
N ILE A 139 -2.60 9.18 6.79
CA ILE A 139 -4.04 9.18 6.56
C ILE A 139 -4.30 9.04 5.08
N THR A 140 -4.78 7.88 4.65
CA THR A 140 -4.99 7.58 3.22
C THR A 140 -6.47 7.63 2.85
N GLN A 141 -6.78 8.37 1.80
CA GLN A 141 -8.12 8.43 1.24
C GLN A 141 -8.54 7.05 0.74
N MET A 142 -9.73 6.61 1.16
CA MET A 142 -10.36 5.40 0.66
C MET A 142 -11.71 5.75 0.05
N HIS A 143 -12.06 5.09 -1.06
CA HIS A 143 -13.35 5.31 -1.70
C HIS A 143 -14.48 4.94 -0.72
N PRO A 144 -15.54 5.75 -0.53
CA PRO A 144 -16.57 5.51 0.48
C PRO A 144 -17.22 4.12 0.41
N GLN A 145 -17.43 3.59 -0.80
CA GLN A 145 -17.95 2.24 -1.00
C GLN A 145 -17.03 1.16 -0.43
N ILE A 146 -15.73 1.26 -0.71
CA ILE A 146 -14.74 0.30 -0.21
C ILE A 146 -14.56 0.49 1.30
N TYR A 147 -14.52 1.74 1.77
CA TYR A 147 -14.42 2.05 3.19
C TYR A 147 -15.54 1.39 4.00
N LYS A 148 -16.78 1.48 3.52
CA LYS A 148 -17.93 0.83 4.17
C LYS A 148 -17.81 -0.70 4.20
N SER A 149 -17.34 -1.31 3.12
CA SER A 149 -17.07 -2.76 3.08
C SER A 149 -15.98 -3.15 4.07
N LEU A 150 -14.90 -2.36 4.18
CA LEU A 150 -13.81 -2.60 5.13
C LEU A 150 -14.25 -2.41 6.56
N GLU A 151 -15.03 -1.37 6.85
CA GLU A 151 -15.55 -1.08 8.19
C GLU A 151 -16.38 -2.26 8.70
N LYS A 152 -17.27 -2.81 7.84
CA LYS A 152 -18.12 -3.95 8.15
C LYS A 152 -17.33 -5.18 8.59
N ASP A 153 -16.24 -5.48 7.91
CA ASP A 153 -15.44 -6.69 8.14
C ASP A 153 -14.23 -6.45 9.07
N SER A 154 -14.06 -5.21 9.55
CA SER A 154 -12.91 -4.81 10.36
C SER A 154 -12.85 -5.56 11.70
N ILE A 155 -11.63 -5.76 12.19
CA ILE A 155 -11.39 -6.30 13.54
C ILE A 155 -11.24 -5.12 14.48
N THR A 156 -12.09 -5.05 15.51
CA THR A 156 -12.01 -3.99 16.53
C THR A 156 -11.25 -4.49 17.76
N ILE A 157 -10.18 -3.78 18.15
CA ILE A 157 -9.42 -4.06 19.37
C ILE A 157 -9.26 -2.75 20.14
N ALA A 158 -9.74 -2.72 21.39
CA ALA A 158 -9.75 -1.51 22.24
C ALA A 158 -10.39 -0.28 21.56
N GLY A 159 -11.43 -0.50 20.75
CA GLY A 159 -12.15 0.56 20.03
C GLY A 159 -11.50 1.02 18.71
N ILE A 160 -10.28 0.58 18.40
CA ILE A 160 -9.62 0.87 17.13
C ILE A 160 -10.04 -0.19 16.09
N HIS A 161 -10.46 0.27 14.92
CA HIS A 161 -10.74 -0.59 13.78
C HIS A 161 -9.45 -0.92 13.03
N TYR A 162 -9.22 -2.21 12.76
CA TYR A 162 -8.11 -2.70 11.95
C TYR A 162 -8.66 -3.38 10.69
N CYS A 163 -7.98 -3.16 9.56
CA CYS A 163 -8.37 -3.74 8.29
C CYS A 163 -8.58 -5.26 8.39
N PRO A 164 -9.59 -5.80 7.70
CA PRO A 164 -9.85 -7.22 7.68
C PRO A 164 -8.64 -8.01 7.15
N PRO A 165 -8.37 -9.23 7.65
CA PRO A 165 -7.24 -10.05 7.22
C PRO A 165 -7.17 -10.29 5.71
N ASN A 166 -8.32 -10.42 5.02
CA ASN A 166 -8.35 -10.63 3.58
C ASN A 166 -7.90 -9.38 2.81
N PHE A 167 -8.19 -8.17 3.28
CA PHE A 167 -7.66 -6.94 2.70
C PHE A 167 -6.16 -6.76 2.99
N LEU A 168 -5.71 -7.08 4.20
CA LEU A 168 -4.28 -7.08 4.51
C LEU A 168 -3.52 -8.08 3.63
N ARG A 169 -4.08 -9.28 3.42
CA ARG A 169 -3.56 -10.28 2.49
C ARG A 169 -3.52 -9.77 1.05
N MET A 170 -4.59 -9.11 0.60
CA MET A 170 -4.64 -8.46 -0.72
C MET A 170 -3.46 -7.51 -0.91
N SER A 171 -3.24 -6.58 0.03
CA SER A 171 -2.15 -5.61 -0.07
C SER A 171 -0.77 -6.26 -0.12
N MET A 172 -0.56 -7.37 0.60
CA MET A 172 0.72 -8.08 0.58
C MET A 172 0.95 -8.83 -0.73
N PHE A 173 -0.08 -9.48 -1.28
CA PHE A 173 0.01 -10.09 -2.61
C PHE A 173 0.21 -9.05 -3.70
N LEU A 174 -0.42 -7.88 -3.58
CA LEU A 174 -0.21 -6.77 -4.50
C LEU A 174 1.26 -6.38 -4.58
N GLU A 175 1.93 -6.19 -3.43
CA GLU A 175 3.36 -5.90 -3.37
C GLU A 175 4.21 -7.01 -4.00
N LEU A 176 3.94 -8.28 -3.65
CA LEU A 176 4.68 -9.44 -4.19
C LEU A 176 4.44 -9.68 -5.69
N SER A 177 3.33 -9.17 -6.22
CA SER A 177 2.98 -9.27 -7.64
C SER A 177 3.63 -8.20 -8.52
N ARG A 178 4.32 -7.20 -7.95
CA ARG A 178 4.86 -6.04 -8.67
C ARG A 178 6.40 -6.06 -8.73
N PRO A 179 7.01 -6.79 -9.68
CA PRO A 179 8.47 -6.95 -9.74
C PRO A 179 9.22 -5.66 -10.11
N MET A 180 8.53 -4.68 -10.69
CA MET A 180 9.11 -3.35 -10.98
C MET A 180 8.82 -2.33 -9.87
N GLY A 181 8.08 -2.73 -8.82
CA GLY A 181 7.84 -1.92 -7.63
C GLY A 181 9.02 -1.96 -6.65
N ASP A 182 8.77 -1.67 -5.37
CA ASP A 182 9.81 -1.69 -4.33
C ASP A 182 10.06 -3.13 -3.81
N VAL A 183 10.89 -3.86 -4.55
CA VAL A 183 11.27 -5.23 -4.20
C VAL A 183 12.09 -5.35 -2.92
N THR A 184 12.66 -4.25 -2.40
CA THR A 184 13.43 -4.26 -1.14
C THR A 184 12.54 -4.63 0.06
N ARG A 185 11.23 -4.46 -0.09
CA ARG A 185 10.22 -4.76 0.94
C ARG A 185 9.73 -6.20 0.91
N TRP A 186 10.01 -6.97 -0.15
CA TRP A 186 9.40 -8.28 -0.38
C TRP A 186 9.67 -9.28 0.75
N GLU A 187 10.89 -9.31 1.30
CA GLU A 187 11.21 -10.21 2.41
C GLU A 187 10.35 -9.91 3.64
N LYS A 188 10.21 -8.62 3.99
CA LYS A 188 9.39 -8.15 5.10
C LYS A 188 7.91 -8.43 4.86
N VAL A 189 7.43 -8.20 3.64
CA VAL A 189 6.04 -8.48 3.23
C VAL A 189 5.74 -9.97 3.32
N PHE A 190 6.61 -10.83 2.79
CA PHE A 190 6.42 -12.27 2.77
C PHE A 190 6.42 -12.88 4.18
N LYS A 191 7.33 -12.44 5.07
CA LYS A 191 7.34 -12.85 6.49
C LYS A 191 6.02 -12.51 7.18
N ARG A 192 5.49 -11.29 6.95
CA ARG A 192 4.19 -10.85 7.49
C ARG A 192 3.01 -11.60 6.91
N LEU A 193 3.01 -11.87 5.60
CA LEU A 193 1.98 -12.67 4.93
C LEU A 193 1.93 -14.08 5.50
N THR A 194 3.09 -14.71 5.68
CA THR A 194 3.20 -16.04 6.30
C THR A 194 2.62 -16.05 7.72
N LEU A 195 2.95 -15.03 8.50
CA LEU A 195 2.45 -14.87 9.87
C LEU A 195 0.93 -14.63 9.90
N LEU A 196 0.43 -13.74 9.04
CA LEU A 196 -1.00 -13.48 8.90
C LEU A 196 -1.75 -14.75 8.51
N ASN A 197 -1.26 -15.50 7.52
CA ASN A 197 -1.89 -16.74 7.06
C ASN A 197 -1.89 -17.85 8.13
N LYS A 198 -0.92 -17.85 9.05
CA LYS A 198 -0.88 -18.79 10.18
C LYS A 198 -2.00 -18.53 11.19
N TYR A 199 -2.23 -17.27 11.55
CA TYR A 199 -3.20 -16.91 12.60
C TYR A 199 -4.59 -16.56 12.06
N TYR A 200 -4.65 -16.10 10.82
CA TYR A 200 -5.87 -15.74 10.11
C TYR A 200 -5.86 -16.46 8.75
N PRO A 201 -6.00 -17.80 8.72
CA PRO A 201 -6.09 -18.52 7.46
C PRO A 201 -7.27 -18.00 6.62
N LEU A 202 -7.18 -18.14 5.30
CA LEU A 202 -8.29 -17.80 4.42
C LEU A 202 -9.47 -18.73 4.74
N LYS A 203 -10.56 -18.18 5.28
CA LYS A 203 -11.76 -18.93 5.65
C LYS A 203 -12.78 -18.90 4.52
N ILE A 204 -13.46 -20.03 4.34
CA ILE A 204 -14.64 -20.14 3.49
C ILE A 204 -15.79 -20.59 4.39
N ASP A 205 -16.82 -19.76 4.50
CA ASP A 205 -17.95 -20.04 5.40
C ASP A 205 -18.96 -21.03 4.81
N LYS A 206 -19.01 -21.15 3.48
CA LYS A 206 -19.88 -22.10 2.77
C LYS A 206 -19.06 -23.15 2.04
N LYS A 207 -19.67 -24.31 1.85
CA LYS A 207 -19.12 -25.38 1.01
C LYS A 207 -19.06 -24.87 -0.43
N CYS A 208 -17.86 -24.82 -1.01
CA CYS A 208 -17.71 -24.39 -2.39
C CYS A 208 -18.54 -25.27 -3.35
N GLU A 209 -18.80 -26.54 -3.03
CA GLU A 209 -19.64 -27.39 -3.87
C GLU A 209 -21.10 -26.91 -4.00
N THR A 210 -21.58 -26.09 -3.06
CA THR A 210 -22.97 -25.59 -3.05
C THR A 210 -23.11 -24.23 -3.73
N ILE A 211 -22.01 -23.63 -4.19
CA ILE A 211 -22.03 -22.34 -4.87
C ILE A 211 -22.21 -22.58 -6.35
N ASP A 212 -23.09 -21.81 -6.98
CA ASP A 212 -23.24 -21.84 -8.43
C ASP A 212 -22.10 -21.02 -9.08
N PHE A 213 -21.09 -21.74 -9.57
CA PHE A 213 -19.97 -21.15 -10.32
C PHE A 213 -20.33 -20.90 -11.79
N GLN A 214 -21.40 -21.54 -12.27
CA GLN A 214 -21.87 -21.42 -13.62
C GLN A 214 -22.98 -20.38 -13.62
N ARG A 215 -22.73 -19.18 -14.15
CA ARG A 215 -23.88 -18.34 -14.54
C ARG A 215 -24.66 -19.16 -15.57
N LYS A 216 -25.99 -19.26 -15.42
CA LYS A 216 -26.87 -19.98 -16.34
C LYS A 216 -26.68 -19.43 -17.76
N MET A 217 -25.73 -19.98 -18.50
CA MET A 217 -25.72 -19.84 -19.94
C MET A 217 -26.99 -20.51 -20.41
N ASP A 218 -27.85 -19.79 -21.12
CA ASP A 218 -29.05 -20.39 -21.70
C ASP A 218 -28.60 -21.45 -22.72
N SER A 219 -28.54 -22.70 -22.24
CA SER A 219 -28.38 -23.98 -22.94
C SER A 219 -27.00 -24.35 -23.51
N HIS A 220 -26.63 -25.61 -23.21
CA HIS A 220 -25.63 -26.43 -23.89
C HIS A 220 -25.90 -26.51 -25.39
N SER A 221 -25.39 -25.54 -26.15
CA SER A 221 -25.40 -25.56 -27.61
C SER A 221 -23.95 -25.50 -28.12
N GLU A 222 -23.67 -26.12 -29.26
CA GLU A 222 -22.35 -26.06 -29.93
C GLU A 222 -21.86 -24.61 -30.09
N LYS A 223 -22.81 -23.66 -30.27
CA LYS A 223 -22.53 -22.22 -30.35
C LYS A 223 -21.92 -21.61 -29.09
N SER A 224 -22.20 -22.17 -27.90
CA SER A 224 -21.64 -21.69 -26.63
C SER A 224 -20.15 -22.02 -26.50
N GLU A 225 -19.75 -23.22 -26.94
CA GLU A 225 -18.36 -23.65 -26.97
C GLU A 225 -17.57 -22.90 -28.03
N GLU A 226 -18.16 -22.74 -29.22
CA GLU A 226 -17.61 -21.90 -30.29
C GLU A 226 -17.37 -20.46 -29.81
N LEU A 227 -18.35 -19.85 -29.16
CA LEU A 227 -18.23 -18.51 -28.58
C LEU A 227 -17.07 -18.41 -27.59
N TYR A 228 -16.97 -19.36 -26.65
CA TYR A 228 -15.91 -19.38 -25.65
C TYR A 228 -14.52 -19.51 -26.31
N VAL A 229 -14.38 -20.40 -27.30
CA VAL A 229 -13.12 -20.62 -28.02
C VAL A 229 -12.71 -19.38 -28.81
N LEU A 230 -13.65 -18.73 -29.51
CA LEU A 230 -13.38 -17.50 -30.26
C LEU A 230 -12.88 -16.38 -29.35
N ILE A 231 -13.53 -16.17 -28.20
CA ILE A 231 -13.11 -15.15 -27.24
C ILE A 231 -11.73 -15.48 -26.67
N ARG A 232 -11.50 -16.72 -26.25
CA ARG A 232 -10.21 -17.18 -25.72
C ARG A 232 -9.10 -16.94 -26.73
N ASP A 233 -9.29 -17.36 -27.97
CA ASP A 233 -8.25 -17.28 -29.00
C ASP A 233 -8.00 -15.82 -29.41
N ALA A 234 -9.04 -14.99 -29.51
CA ALA A 234 -8.90 -13.56 -29.73
C ALA A 234 -8.12 -12.87 -28.60
N PHE A 235 -8.30 -13.29 -27.35
CA PHE A 235 -7.49 -12.79 -26.23
C PHE A 235 -6.04 -13.24 -26.30
N ILE A 236 -5.79 -14.53 -26.58
CA ILE A 236 -4.43 -15.07 -26.73
C ILE A 236 -3.68 -14.34 -27.84
N ASP A 237 -4.32 -14.14 -28.99
CA ASP A 237 -3.71 -13.49 -30.15
C ASP A 237 -3.39 -12.00 -29.89
N GLN A 238 -4.07 -11.37 -28.92
CA GLN A 238 -3.78 -10.02 -28.45
C GLN A 238 -2.71 -9.94 -27.35
N GLY A 239 -2.21 -11.08 -26.86
CA GLY A 239 -1.17 -11.11 -25.82
C GLY A 239 -1.64 -10.56 -24.46
N VAL A 240 -2.92 -10.68 -24.13
CA VAL A 240 -3.44 -10.27 -22.81
C VAL A 240 -2.95 -11.21 -21.71
N VAL A 241 -3.01 -10.75 -20.46
CA VAL A 241 -2.71 -11.60 -19.30
C VAL A 241 -4.01 -12.10 -18.67
N PHE A 242 -4.22 -13.42 -18.67
CA PHE A 242 -5.36 -14.03 -18.01
C PHE A 242 -5.16 -14.12 -16.50
N PHE A 243 -6.16 -13.70 -15.72
CA PHE A 243 -6.18 -13.86 -14.26
C PHE A 243 -7.51 -14.43 -13.71
N GLY A 244 -8.54 -14.50 -14.55
CA GLY A 244 -9.88 -14.98 -14.18
C GLY A 244 -10.12 -16.49 -14.30
N GLY A 245 -11.33 -16.85 -14.77
CA GLY A 245 -11.77 -18.24 -14.96
C GLY A 245 -10.81 -19.10 -15.78
N TYR A 246 -10.39 -18.62 -16.96
CA TYR A 246 -9.44 -19.35 -17.80
C TYR A 246 -8.11 -19.61 -17.10
N ALA A 247 -7.52 -18.61 -16.45
CA ALA A 247 -6.29 -18.78 -15.66
C ALA A 247 -6.46 -19.81 -14.55
N THR A 248 -7.57 -19.72 -13.81
CA THR A 248 -7.90 -20.67 -12.74
C THR A 248 -8.03 -22.10 -13.26
N SER A 249 -8.61 -22.29 -14.45
CA SER A 249 -8.71 -23.60 -15.10
C SER A 249 -7.33 -24.18 -15.48
N LEU A 250 -6.37 -23.33 -15.89
CA LEU A 250 -5.00 -23.76 -16.16
C LEU A 250 -4.26 -24.20 -14.89
N TYR A 251 -4.53 -23.55 -13.76
CA TYR A 251 -4.04 -23.96 -12.44
C TYR A 251 -4.73 -25.22 -11.90
N SER A 252 -5.89 -25.61 -12.44
CA SER A 252 -6.69 -26.73 -11.93
C SER A 252 -5.98 -28.08 -11.96
N LYS A 253 -4.96 -28.23 -12.82
CA LYS A 253 -4.13 -29.45 -12.87
C LYS A 253 -3.33 -29.71 -11.59
N TYR A 254 -3.19 -28.71 -10.73
CA TYR A 254 -2.57 -28.81 -9.41
C TYR A 254 -3.58 -28.86 -8.27
N MET A 255 -4.88 -28.87 -8.59
CA MET A 255 -5.98 -28.92 -7.63
C MET A 255 -6.50 -30.35 -7.45
N THR A 256 -7.29 -30.57 -6.41
CA THR A 256 -7.99 -31.85 -6.21
C THR A 256 -9.09 -32.06 -7.28
N SER A 257 -9.51 -33.31 -7.51
CA SER A 257 -10.55 -33.63 -8.50
C SER A 257 -11.87 -32.89 -8.27
N LYS A 258 -12.23 -32.65 -7.00
CA LYS A 258 -13.42 -31.86 -6.63
C LYS A 258 -13.29 -30.40 -7.05
N GLN A 259 -12.17 -29.77 -6.71
CA GLN A 259 -11.87 -28.39 -7.08
C GLN A 259 -11.79 -28.22 -8.60
N LEU A 260 -11.16 -29.18 -9.29
CA LEU A 260 -11.07 -29.21 -10.76
C LEU A 260 -12.46 -29.18 -11.42
N HIS A 261 -13.42 -29.95 -10.92
CA HIS A 261 -14.78 -29.97 -11.48
C HIS A 261 -15.51 -28.63 -11.28
N ILE A 262 -15.21 -27.91 -10.20
CA ILE A 262 -15.78 -26.58 -9.93
C ILE A 262 -15.22 -25.55 -10.91
N VAL A 263 -13.89 -25.46 -11.03
CA VAL A 263 -13.25 -24.39 -11.81
C VAL A 263 -13.42 -24.55 -13.32
N LYS A 264 -13.65 -25.76 -13.81
CA LYS A 264 -13.93 -26.01 -15.25
C LYS A 264 -15.28 -25.47 -15.72
N LYS A 265 -16.20 -25.13 -14.80
CA LYS A 265 -17.53 -24.64 -15.14
C LYS A 265 -17.59 -23.13 -15.34
N ILE A 266 -16.47 -22.44 -15.22
CA ILE A 266 -16.39 -20.99 -15.23
C ILE A 266 -16.18 -20.52 -16.68
N PRO A 267 -17.18 -19.91 -17.35
CA PRO A 267 -17.10 -19.55 -18.76
C PRO A 267 -16.56 -18.14 -19.00
N ASP A 268 -16.29 -17.35 -17.95
CA ASP A 268 -15.90 -15.94 -18.04
C ASP A 268 -14.38 -15.73 -18.05
N PHE A 269 -13.98 -14.64 -18.70
CA PHE A 269 -12.59 -14.21 -18.81
C PHE A 269 -12.37 -12.93 -17.99
N ASP A 270 -11.45 -12.98 -17.04
CA ASP A 270 -10.86 -11.77 -16.47
C ASP A 270 -9.42 -11.66 -16.98
N VAL A 271 -9.12 -10.55 -17.64
CA VAL A 271 -7.83 -10.32 -18.30
C VAL A 271 -7.29 -8.92 -18.02
N LEU A 272 -5.98 -8.76 -18.11
CA LEU A 272 -5.30 -7.46 -18.12
C LEU A 272 -4.98 -7.05 -19.56
N SER A 273 -5.32 -5.81 -19.92
CA SER A 273 -4.93 -5.18 -21.17
C SER A 273 -4.61 -3.70 -20.94
N GLU A 274 -3.53 -3.19 -21.53
CA GLU A 274 -3.17 -1.76 -21.42
C GLU A 274 -4.19 -0.83 -22.09
N ASP A 275 -4.94 -1.36 -23.07
CA ASP A 275 -6.06 -0.69 -23.75
C ASP A 275 -7.30 -1.58 -23.72
N PRO A 276 -8.08 -1.54 -22.62
CA PRO A 276 -9.28 -2.36 -22.48
C PRO A 276 -10.33 -2.15 -23.56
N ASP A 277 -10.46 -0.91 -24.06
CA ASP A 277 -11.48 -0.53 -25.03
C ASP A 277 -11.17 -1.08 -26.41
N ASN A 278 -9.93 -0.87 -26.87
CA ASN A 278 -9.49 -1.45 -28.14
C ASN A 278 -9.49 -2.97 -28.08
N CYS A 279 -9.11 -3.55 -26.94
CA CYS A 279 -9.15 -4.99 -26.73
C CYS A 279 -10.58 -5.56 -26.85
N ALA A 280 -11.55 -4.92 -26.20
CA ALA A 280 -12.96 -5.28 -26.32
C ALA A 280 -13.49 -5.11 -27.76
N LEU A 281 -13.05 -4.05 -28.46
CA LEU A 281 -13.46 -3.77 -29.83
C LEU A 281 -13.00 -4.86 -30.80
N ILE A 282 -11.73 -5.29 -30.71
CA ILE A 282 -11.19 -6.36 -31.54
C ILE A 282 -11.99 -7.66 -31.34
N ILE A 283 -12.31 -8.00 -30.08
CA ILE A 283 -13.11 -9.21 -29.79
C ILE A 283 -14.50 -9.07 -30.37
N LYS A 284 -15.14 -7.90 -30.23
CA LYS A 284 -16.43 -7.63 -30.84
C LYS A 284 -16.39 -7.86 -32.35
N GLU A 285 -15.39 -7.35 -33.07
CA GLU A 285 -15.25 -7.56 -34.51
C GLU A 285 -15.07 -9.04 -34.87
N VAL A 286 -14.26 -9.79 -34.11
CA VAL A 286 -14.09 -11.23 -34.30
C VAL A 286 -15.42 -11.96 -34.14
N LEU A 287 -16.19 -11.62 -33.10
CA LEU A 287 -17.48 -12.24 -32.83
C LEU A 287 -18.52 -11.90 -33.90
N GLU A 288 -18.58 -10.65 -34.36
CA GLU A 288 -19.49 -10.22 -35.45
C GLU A 288 -19.17 -10.94 -36.77
N ARG A 289 -17.89 -11.11 -37.11
CA ARG A 289 -17.46 -11.87 -38.31
C ARG A 289 -17.86 -13.35 -38.23
N ASN A 290 -18.02 -13.90 -37.03
CA ASN A 290 -18.46 -15.28 -36.79
C ASN A 290 -19.97 -15.37 -36.48
N GLY A 291 -20.76 -14.33 -36.79
CA GLY A 291 -22.22 -14.38 -36.73
C GLY A 291 -22.85 -14.12 -35.36
N PHE A 292 -22.08 -13.62 -34.38
CA PHE A 292 -22.62 -13.17 -33.10
C PHE A 292 -22.94 -11.67 -33.15
N ASN A 293 -24.22 -11.31 -33.06
CA ASN A 293 -24.66 -9.93 -33.37
C ASN A 293 -25.13 -9.12 -32.15
N LYS A 294 -25.32 -9.74 -30.97
CA LYS A 294 -25.85 -9.08 -29.76
C LYS A 294 -24.73 -8.74 -28.78
N ILE A 295 -23.77 -7.93 -29.19
CA ILE A 295 -22.58 -7.63 -28.39
C ILE A 295 -22.65 -6.20 -27.87
N LYS A 296 -22.46 -6.03 -26.56
CA LYS A 296 -22.39 -4.73 -25.88
C LYS A 296 -21.06 -4.61 -25.16
N ILE A 297 -20.45 -3.43 -25.28
CA ILE A 297 -19.25 -3.05 -24.54
C ILE A 297 -19.68 -1.98 -23.52
N VAL A 298 -19.37 -2.19 -22.25
CA VAL A 298 -19.70 -1.27 -21.15
C VAL A 298 -18.40 -0.85 -20.46
N LYS A 299 -18.18 0.45 -20.32
CA LYS A 299 -17.02 1.00 -19.60
C LYS A 299 -17.39 1.23 -18.14
N HIS A 300 -16.45 0.92 -17.26
CA HIS A 300 -16.56 1.11 -15.83
C HIS A 300 -15.36 1.92 -15.34
N ASP A 301 -15.65 3.02 -14.62
CA ASP A 301 -14.62 3.86 -14.02
C ASP A 301 -13.89 3.14 -12.88
N ALA A 302 -12.68 3.60 -12.57
CA ALA A 302 -11.91 3.09 -11.44
C ALA A 302 -12.62 3.35 -10.09
N LEU A 303 -12.52 2.40 -9.17
CA LEU A 303 -13.01 2.54 -7.80
C LEU A 303 -11.84 2.82 -6.85
N GLY A 304 -11.49 4.10 -6.73
CA GLY A 304 -10.28 4.52 -6.00
C GLY A 304 -9.02 3.89 -6.60
N GLU A 305 -8.04 3.56 -5.76
CA GLU A 305 -6.79 2.91 -6.19
C GLU A 305 -6.88 1.37 -6.20
N ILE A 306 -8.04 0.80 -5.84
CA ILE A 306 -8.18 -0.65 -5.60
C ILE A 306 -8.71 -1.37 -6.84
N ILE A 307 -9.71 -0.81 -7.52
CA ILE A 307 -10.26 -1.39 -8.74
C ILE A 307 -9.92 -0.49 -9.92
N PRO A 308 -9.17 -0.99 -10.91
CA PRO A 308 -8.88 -0.22 -12.10
C PRO A 308 -10.13 0.07 -12.95
N GLU A 309 -9.99 1.07 -13.82
CA GLU A 309 -10.88 1.21 -14.96
C GLU A 309 -10.87 -0.08 -15.79
N HIS A 310 -12.04 -0.47 -16.26
CA HIS A 310 -12.20 -1.73 -16.96
C HIS A 310 -13.39 -1.71 -17.91
N THR A 311 -13.32 -2.59 -18.88
CA THR A 311 -14.33 -2.73 -19.92
C THR A 311 -14.97 -4.10 -19.83
N GLU A 312 -16.29 -4.12 -19.77
CA GLU A 312 -17.12 -5.31 -19.71
C GLU A 312 -17.64 -5.65 -21.12
N LEU A 313 -17.39 -6.89 -21.55
CA LEU A 313 -17.90 -7.46 -22.79
C LEU A 313 -19.13 -8.33 -22.49
N ILE A 314 -20.27 -7.96 -23.06
CA ILE A 314 -21.55 -8.64 -22.86
C ILE A 314 -22.03 -9.19 -24.19
N VAL A 315 -22.42 -10.47 -24.24
CA VAL A 315 -23.04 -11.11 -25.40
C VAL A 315 -24.44 -11.58 -25.01
N GLY A 316 -25.46 -11.05 -25.69
CA GLY A 316 -26.86 -11.27 -25.34
C GLY A 316 -27.21 -10.64 -23.98
N LYS A 317 -27.27 -11.46 -22.93
CA LYS A 317 -27.51 -11.05 -21.54
C LYS A 317 -26.37 -11.46 -20.61
N GLU A 318 -25.32 -12.07 -21.14
CA GLU A 318 -24.27 -12.71 -20.39
C GLU A 318 -22.98 -11.89 -20.49
N THR A 319 -22.40 -11.56 -19.35
CA THR A 319 -21.03 -11.03 -19.32
C THR A 319 -20.07 -12.15 -19.70
N MET A 320 -19.31 -11.94 -20.77
CA MET A 320 -18.31 -12.88 -21.24
C MET A 320 -16.93 -12.56 -20.69
N ALA A 321 -16.60 -11.28 -20.55
CA ALA A 321 -15.28 -10.88 -20.07
C ALA A 321 -15.29 -9.54 -19.34
N PHE A 322 -14.35 -9.40 -18.42
CA PHE A 322 -13.89 -8.13 -17.88
C PHE A 322 -12.42 -7.92 -18.26
N ILE A 323 -12.15 -6.78 -18.88
CA ILE A 323 -10.84 -6.40 -19.38
C ILE A 323 -10.37 -5.22 -18.52
N TYR A 324 -9.43 -5.48 -17.62
CA TYR A 324 -8.96 -4.50 -16.65
C TYR A 324 -7.68 -3.82 -17.14
N LYS A 325 -7.60 -2.50 -16.97
CA LYS A 325 -6.36 -1.79 -17.20
C LYS A 325 -5.38 -2.03 -16.05
N PRO A 326 -4.13 -2.44 -16.31
CA PRO A 326 -3.15 -2.58 -15.24
C PRO A 326 -2.79 -1.21 -14.66
N ILE A 327 -2.89 -1.08 -13.33
CA ILE A 327 -2.47 0.13 -12.57
C ILE A 327 -0.96 0.16 -12.28
N ALA A 328 -0.27 -0.95 -12.53
CA ALA A 328 1.13 -1.19 -12.23
C ALA A 328 1.65 -2.34 -13.12
N CYS A 329 2.95 -2.66 -13.02
CA CYS A 329 3.50 -3.84 -13.68
C CYS A 329 3.19 -5.09 -12.85
N HIS A 330 2.21 -5.90 -13.27
CA HIS A 330 1.79 -7.11 -12.57
C HIS A 330 2.43 -8.36 -13.17
N ASN A 331 3.01 -9.21 -12.34
CA ASN A 331 3.75 -10.37 -12.83
C ASN A 331 2.85 -11.48 -13.38
N TYR A 332 3.39 -12.17 -14.38
CA TYR A 332 2.75 -13.29 -15.05
C TYR A 332 3.80 -14.33 -15.47
N ASN A 333 3.30 -15.49 -15.88
CA ASN A 333 4.06 -16.58 -16.46
C ASN A 333 3.58 -16.84 -17.89
N THR A 334 4.51 -17.17 -18.78
CA THR A 334 4.17 -17.63 -20.13
C THR A 334 4.18 -19.15 -20.17
N ILE A 335 3.15 -19.74 -20.74
CA ILE A 335 3.10 -21.16 -21.10
C ILE A 335 2.84 -21.31 -22.59
N ARG A 336 3.29 -22.42 -23.16
CA ARG A 336 3.06 -22.73 -24.57
C ARG A 336 2.04 -23.87 -24.69
N ILE A 337 0.94 -23.63 -25.40
CA ILE A 337 -0.10 -24.62 -25.71
C ILE A 337 -0.38 -24.55 -27.21
N GLN A 338 -0.26 -25.68 -27.92
CA GLN A 338 -0.53 -25.75 -29.37
C GLN A 338 0.19 -24.65 -30.17
N ASP A 339 1.48 -24.44 -29.86
CA ASP A 339 2.35 -23.40 -30.43
C ASP A 339 1.95 -21.93 -30.20
N LYS A 340 0.90 -21.68 -29.41
CA LYS A 340 0.57 -20.36 -28.92
C LYS A 340 1.19 -20.11 -27.55
N ASP A 341 1.74 -18.91 -27.38
CA ASP A 341 2.20 -18.43 -26.09
C ASP A 341 1.01 -17.79 -25.35
N ILE A 342 0.76 -18.26 -24.13
CA ILE A 342 -0.36 -17.83 -23.29
C ILE A 342 0.21 -17.20 -22.03
N HIS A 343 -0.19 -15.97 -21.74
CA HIS A 343 0.24 -15.24 -20.55
C HIS A 343 -0.78 -15.41 -19.43
N VAL A 344 -0.33 -15.97 -18.31
CA VAL A 344 -1.16 -16.30 -17.17
C VAL A 344 -0.61 -15.59 -15.94
N ALA A 345 -1.42 -14.75 -15.31
CA ALA A 345 -1.07 -14.07 -14.08
C ALA A 345 -0.59 -15.08 -13.03
N THR A 346 0.42 -14.70 -12.25
CA THR A 346 0.85 -15.54 -11.12
C THR A 346 -0.27 -15.65 -10.09
N ILE A 347 -0.19 -16.64 -9.21
CA ILE A 347 -1.15 -16.77 -8.11
C ILE A 347 -1.15 -15.51 -7.22
N ASP A 348 0.01 -14.89 -7.00
CA ASP A 348 0.14 -13.63 -6.25
C ASP A 348 -0.68 -12.51 -6.92
N THR A 349 -0.56 -12.35 -8.25
CA THR A 349 -1.38 -11.40 -9.02
C THR A 349 -2.86 -11.74 -8.91
N ILE A 350 -3.27 -12.98 -9.16
CA ILE A 350 -4.69 -13.37 -9.12
C ILE A 350 -5.30 -13.12 -7.73
N LEU A 351 -4.60 -13.48 -6.66
CA LEU A 351 -5.06 -13.27 -5.29
C LEU A 351 -5.16 -11.78 -4.93
N SER A 352 -4.28 -10.93 -5.46
CA SER A 352 -4.40 -9.48 -5.28
C SER A 352 -5.72 -8.95 -5.85
N PHE A 353 -6.09 -9.36 -7.08
CA PHE A 353 -7.35 -8.93 -7.71
C PHE A 353 -8.57 -9.55 -7.03
N TYR A 354 -8.61 -10.87 -6.82
CA TYR A 354 -9.79 -11.51 -6.23
C TYR A 354 -10.08 -11.01 -4.82
N LEU A 355 -9.06 -10.79 -3.99
CA LEU A 355 -9.25 -10.27 -2.64
C LEU A 355 -9.61 -8.77 -2.65
N ALA A 356 -9.17 -8.00 -3.66
CA ALA A 356 -9.63 -6.63 -3.84
C ALA A 356 -11.12 -6.57 -4.21
N PHE A 357 -11.56 -7.47 -5.09
CA PHE A 357 -12.95 -7.53 -5.59
C PHE A 357 -13.96 -7.83 -4.47
N LEU A 358 -13.56 -8.55 -3.41
CA LEU A 358 -14.39 -8.79 -2.22
C LEU A 358 -14.92 -7.50 -1.58
N TYR A 359 -14.16 -6.42 -1.64
CA TYR A 359 -14.48 -5.14 -0.98
C TYR A 359 -15.11 -4.12 -1.92
N ALA A 360 -15.06 -4.38 -3.22
CA ALA A 360 -15.68 -3.52 -4.23
C ALA A 360 -17.20 -3.70 -4.34
N ASN A 361 -17.78 -4.75 -3.74
CA ASN A 361 -19.24 -5.00 -3.72
C ASN A 361 -19.89 -4.99 -5.12
N PHE A 362 -19.21 -5.57 -6.11
CA PHE A 362 -19.81 -5.76 -7.44
C PHE A 362 -20.87 -6.85 -7.39
N HIS A 363 -22.09 -6.54 -7.80
CA HIS A 363 -23.18 -7.53 -7.93
C HIS A 363 -22.81 -8.74 -8.82
N ASN A 364 -21.83 -8.56 -9.71
CA ASN A 364 -21.42 -9.55 -10.69
C ASN A 364 -20.48 -10.63 -10.09
N TYR A 365 -19.73 -10.32 -9.02
CA TYR A 365 -18.88 -11.30 -8.36
C TYR A 365 -19.48 -11.67 -7.00
N GLY A 366 -20.05 -12.87 -6.90
CA GLY A 366 -20.47 -13.38 -5.59
C GLY A 366 -19.24 -13.51 -4.68
N ASN A 367 -19.23 -12.83 -3.54
CA ASN A 367 -18.10 -12.87 -2.59
C ASN A 367 -17.68 -14.31 -2.23
N GLU A 368 -18.64 -15.22 -2.15
CA GLU A 368 -18.42 -16.64 -1.87
C GLU A 368 -17.66 -17.33 -3.01
N ARG A 369 -17.98 -17.02 -4.28
CA ARG A 369 -17.26 -17.52 -5.46
C ARG A 369 -15.81 -17.05 -5.44
N LEU A 370 -15.58 -15.75 -5.21
CA LEU A 370 -14.23 -15.18 -5.13
C LEU A 370 -13.41 -15.82 -4.00
N LEU A 371 -13.99 -15.98 -2.80
CA LEU A 371 -13.31 -16.62 -1.68
C LEU A 371 -12.95 -18.08 -1.96
N CYS A 372 -13.83 -18.84 -2.61
CA CYS A 372 -13.54 -20.22 -3.00
C CYS A 372 -12.41 -20.29 -4.03
N MET A 373 -12.43 -19.46 -5.07
CA MET A 373 -11.36 -19.43 -6.07
C MET A 373 -10.03 -19.01 -5.45
N ALA A 374 -10.03 -17.97 -4.61
CA ALA A 374 -8.86 -17.54 -3.88
C ALA A 374 -8.32 -18.65 -2.96
N SER A 375 -9.20 -19.41 -2.30
CA SER A 375 -8.80 -20.54 -1.46
C SER A 375 -8.13 -21.65 -2.25
N PHE A 376 -8.69 -22.04 -3.39
CA PHE A 376 -8.11 -23.11 -4.22
C PHE A 376 -6.74 -22.71 -4.76
N LEU A 377 -6.59 -21.48 -5.24
CA LEU A 377 -5.31 -20.95 -5.70
C LEU A 377 -4.30 -20.84 -4.56
N PHE A 378 -4.72 -20.37 -3.39
CA PHE A 378 -3.88 -20.30 -2.21
C PHE A 378 -3.38 -21.70 -1.78
N GLU A 379 -4.23 -22.72 -1.82
CA GLU A 379 -3.81 -24.10 -1.56
C GLU A 379 -2.78 -24.60 -2.58
N VAL A 380 -2.99 -24.30 -3.87
CA VAL A 380 -2.04 -24.64 -4.93
C VAL A 380 -0.71 -23.97 -4.67
N GLU A 381 -0.69 -22.67 -4.35
CA GLU A 381 0.52 -21.93 -4.01
C GLU A 381 1.24 -22.56 -2.82
N GLN A 382 0.52 -22.85 -1.73
CA GLN A 382 1.10 -23.39 -0.50
C GLN A 382 1.72 -24.76 -0.70
N LYS A 383 1.09 -25.65 -1.48
CA LYS A 383 1.60 -26.99 -1.81
C LYS A 383 2.84 -26.93 -2.71
N ASN A 384 2.94 -25.92 -3.57
CA ASN A 384 3.92 -25.86 -4.66
C ASN A 384 4.92 -24.70 -4.55
N ARG A 385 5.03 -24.06 -3.38
CA ARG A 385 5.77 -22.81 -3.17
C ARG A 385 7.26 -22.82 -3.57
N LEU A 386 7.88 -24.00 -3.69
CA LEU A 386 9.30 -24.16 -4.06
C LEU A 386 9.52 -24.59 -5.52
N GLU A 387 8.46 -24.82 -6.31
CA GLU A 387 8.58 -25.42 -7.65
C GLU A 387 9.30 -24.52 -8.67
N GLN A 388 9.07 -23.20 -8.61
CA GLN A 388 9.77 -22.19 -9.43
C GLN A 388 9.80 -22.45 -10.95
N ARG A 389 8.78 -23.12 -11.51
CA ARG A 389 8.71 -23.50 -12.93
C ARG A 389 7.31 -23.37 -13.52
N GLY A 390 7.23 -23.07 -14.82
CA GLY A 390 5.97 -22.96 -15.56
C GLY A 390 4.97 -22.04 -14.86
N LEU A 391 3.70 -22.46 -14.76
CA LEU A 391 2.66 -21.72 -14.04
C LEU A 391 2.95 -21.52 -12.54
N LEU A 392 3.72 -22.41 -11.93
CA LEU A 392 4.03 -22.40 -10.50
C LEU A 392 5.26 -21.54 -10.18
N LYS A 393 5.85 -20.88 -11.17
CA LYS A 393 6.91 -19.92 -10.94
C LYS A 393 6.34 -18.70 -10.20
N ARG A 394 6.93 -18.39 -9.04
CA ARG A 394 6.60 -17.21 -8.25
C ARG A 394 7.68 -16.17 -8.39
N PHE A 395 7.39 -14.94 -8.00
CA PHE A 395 8.37 -13.84 -8.04
C PHE A 395 8.96 -13.65 -9.45
N SER A 396 8.13 -13.87 -10.48
CA SER A 396 8.53 -13.67 -11.88
C SER A 396 8.80 -12.19 -12.12
N MET A 397 9.89 -11.90 -12.83
CA MET A 397 10.23 -10.54 -13.28
C MET A 397 9.41 -10.11 -14.50
N ASN A 398 8.88 -11.09 -15.26
CA ASN A 398 8.00 -10.80 -16.39
C ASN A 398 6.70 -10.22 -15.83
N CYS A 399 6.35 -9.02 -16.26
CA CYS A 399 5.14 -8.33 -15.83
C CYS A 399 4.50 -7.55 -16.95
N TYR A 400 3.21 -7.27 -16.78
CA TYR A 400 2.35 -6.62 -17.75
C TYR A 400 1.78 -5.33 -17.16
N GLY A 401 1.74 -4.28 -17.96
CA GLY A 401 1.50 -2.92 -17.51
C GLY A 401 2.78 -2.17 -17.17
N LYS A 402 2.62 -0.91 -16.76
CA LYS A 402 3.74 -0.02 -16.44
C LYS A 402 3.73 0.34 -14.96
N GLN A 403 4.86 0.15 -14.27
CA GLN A 403 5.05 0.67 -12.92
C GLN A 403 5.49 2.14 -13.00
N PRO A 404 4.74 3.10 -12.41
CA PRO A 404 5.17 4.49 -12.37
C PRO A 404 6.50 4.64 -11.64
N THR A 405 7.46 5.35 -12.25
CA THR A 405 8.72 5.68 -11.58
C THR A 405 8.58 6.88 -10.65
N LEU A 406 9.54 7.08 -9.74
CA LEU A 406 9.56 8.29 -8.89
C LEU A 406 9.66 9.57 -9.73
N GLU A 407 10.38 9.52 -10.84
CA GLU A 407 10.50 10.62 -11.80
C GLU A 407 9.15 10.93 -12.45
N GLU A 408 8.38 9.91 -12.84
CA GLU A 408 7.06 10.07 -13.44
C GLU A 408 6.06 10.64 -12.43
N ILE A 409 6.04 10.13 -11.20
CA ILE A 409 5.21 10.66 -10.11
C ILE A 409 5.55 12.14 -9.83
N ARG A 410 6.84 12.49 -9.84
CA ARG A 410 7.28 13.89 -9.68
C ARG A 410 6.87 14.77 -10.87
N SER A 411 6.97 14.24 -12.08
CA SER A 411 6.55 14.92 -13.31
C SER A 411 5.06 15.20 -13.30
N GLU A 412 4.25 14.21 -12.94
CA GLU A 412 2.79 14.33 -12.78
C GLU A 412 2.46 15.40 -11.73
N LYS A 413 3.10 15.35 -10.55
CA LYS A 413 2.96 16.39 -9.53
C LYS A 413 3.33 17.78 -10.06
N ALA A 414 4.39 17.91 -10.85
CA ALA A 414 4.77 19.20 -11.42
C ALA A 414 3.72 19.73 -12.43
N LEU A 415 3.11 18.84 -13.22
CA LEU A 415 2.01 19.19 -14.13
C LEU A 415 0.77 19.62 -13.36
N LYS A 416 0.36 18.86 -12.34
CA LYS A 416 -0.78 19.19 -11.48
C LYS A 416 -0.57 20.50 -10.72
N TYR A 417 0.66 20.81 -10.31
CA TYR A 417 0.97 22.10 -9.71
C TYR A 417 0.75 23.25 -10.70
N LYS A 418 1.18 23.10 -11.97
CA LYS A 418 0.94 24.12 -13.00
C LYS A 418 -0.54 24.34 -13.29
N GLU A 419 -1.32 23.26 -13.26
CA GLU A 419 -2.78 23.27 -13.45
C GLU A 419 -3.48 24.06 -12.34
N PHE A 420 -3.11 23.82 -11.07
CA PHE A 420 -3.86 24.34 -9.92
C PHE A 420 -3.21 25.52 -9.18
N LYS A 421 -2.02 26.00 -9.58
CA LYS A 421 -1.28 27.07 -8.86
C LYS A 421 -2.08 28.35 -8.60
N ASN A 422 -3.10 28.64 -9.41
CA ASN A 422 -3.93 29.83 -9.29
C ASN A 422 -5.11 29.65 -8.31
N ASP A 423 -5.42 28.41 -7.91
CA ASP A 423 -6.50 28.06 -6.98
C ASP A 423 -6.01 27.08 -5.91
N THR A 424 -5.16 27.59 -5.01
CA THR A 424 -4.56 26.80 -3.92
C THR A 424 -5.57 26.41 -2.82
N LYS A 425 -6.76 27.01 -2.83
CA LYS A 425 -7.84 26.70 -1.89
C LYS A 425 -8.70 25.52 -2.37
N ASN A 426 -8.58 25.14 -3.64
CA ASN A 426 -9.28 24.00 -4.20
C ASN A 426 -8.96 22.71 -3.42
N LYS A 427 -9.98 21.87 -3.22
CA LYS A 427 -9.81 20.54 -2.61
C LYS A 427 -8.81 19.68 -3.39
N GLU A 428 -8.85 19.76 -4.72
CA GLU A 428 -7.95 18.99 -5.58
C GLU A 428 -6.49 19.46 -5.44
N TYR A 429 -6.23 20.77 -5.44
CA TYR A 429 -4.89 21.28 -5.13
C TYR A 429 -4.39 20.76 -3.79
N GLN A 430 -5.26 20.78 -2.77
CA GLN A 430 -4.89 20.34 -1.43
C GLN A 430 -4.64 18.82 -1.38
N ASN A 431 -5.38 18.01 -2.13
CA ASN A 431 -5.09 16.57 -2.22
C ASN A 431 -3.68 16.29 -2.76
N TRP A 432 -3.17 17.14 -3.66
CA TRP A 432 -1.83 17.00 -4.24
C TRP A 432 -0.71 17.66 -3.41
N PHE A 433 -1.01 18.82 -2.80
CA PHE A 433 0.00 19.75 -2.28
C PHE A 433 -0.37 20.34 -0.92
N LEU A 434 -1.19 19.65 -0.11
CA LEU A 434 -1.53 20.12 1.24
C LEU A 434 -0.25 20.50 1.98
N LYS A 435 -0.27 21.71 2.53
CA LYS A 435 0.63 22.16 3.59
C LYS A 435 -0.19 22.95 4.58
N TYR A 436 -0.49 22.35 5.71
CA TYR A 436 -1.37 22.88 6.73
C TYR A 436 -0.63 22.95 8.07
N ILE A 437 -0.39 24.17 8.54
CA ILE A 437 0.32 24.47 9.79
C ILE A 437 -0.64 25.32 10.62
N PRO A 438 -1.34 24.75 11.62
CA PRO A 438 -2.36 25.46 12.39
C PRO A 438 -1.84 26.75 13.03
N HIS A 439 -0.60 26.72 13.53
CA HIS A 439 0.05 27.86 14.17
C HIS A 439 0.16 29.09 13.25
N ASP A 440 0.52 28.90 11.97
CA ASP A 440 0.65 29.99 10.99
C ASP A 440 -0.72 30.62 10.65
N LEU A 441 -1.77 29.79 10.66
CA LEU A 441 -3.15 30.25 10.45
C LEU A 441 -3.66 31.07 11.65
N HIS A 442 -3.25 30.74 12.86
CA HIS A 442 -3.58 31.52 14.05
C HIS A 442 -2.78 32.82 14.14
N LYS A 443 -1.49 32.82 13.78
CA LYS A 443 -0.67 34.05 13.68
C LYS A 443 -1.25 35.04 12.66
N SER A 444 -1.60 34.56 11.47
CA SER A 444 -2.19 35.40 10.43
C SER A 444 -3.56 35.97 10.82
N LYS A 445 -4.39 35.23 11.57
CA LYS A 445 -5.65 35.76 12.11
C LYS A 445 -5.43 36.88 13.12
N THR A 446 -4.47 36.73 14.04
CA THR A 446 -4.15 37.76 15.05
C THR A 446 -3.61 39.04 14.39
N VAL A 447 -2.80 38.92 13.33
CA VAL A 447 -2.30 40.06 12.56
C VAL A 447 -3.42 40.75 11.77
N VAL A 448 -4.36 40.01 11.18
CA VAL A 448 -5.50 40.63 10.45
C VAL A 448 -6.46 41.33 11.41
N SER A 449 -6.71 40.79 12.61
CA SER A 449 -7.48 41.50 13.64
C SER A 449 -6.74 42.75 14.16
N ALA A 450 -5.41 42.68 14.35
CA ALA A 450 -4.61 43.84 14.74
C ALA A 450 -4.58 44.93 13.66
N VAL A 451 -4.50 44.57 12.37
CA VAL A 451 -4.52 45.53 11.25
C VAL A 451 -5.91 46.16 11.01
N VAL A 452 -6.99 45.51 11.48
CA VAL A 452 -8.34 46.11 11.47
C VAL A 452 -8.54 47.06 12.66
N GLU A 453 -7.83 46.86 13.77
CA GLU A 453 -7.83 47.77 14.93
C GLU A 453 -6.83 48.93 14.79
N GLU A 454 -5.74 48.79 14.04
CA GLU A 454 -4.71 49.85 13.80
C GLU A 454 -5.04 50.85 12.67
N LYS A 455 -6.32 51.17 12.45
CA LYS A 455 -6.73 52.43 11.80
C LYS A 455 -7.31 53.38 12.85
N GLY A 456 -6.49 53.71 13.84
CA GLY A 456 -6.78 54.67 14.88
C GLY A 456 -5.51 54.89 15.71
N ASP A 457 -4.95 56.08 15.56
CA ASP A 457 -3.94 56.75 16.38
C ASP A 457 -2.45 56.39 16.23
N GLU A 458 -1.71 57.45 15.88
CA GLU A 458 -0.26 57.59 15.88
C GLU A 458 0.33 57.74 17.30
N ASN A 459 1.57 57.26 17.44
CA ASN A 459 2.59 57.59 18.43
C ASN A 459 2.38 57.17 19.90
N GLN A 460 3.23 56.23 20.36
CA GLN A 460 4.34 56.50 21.28
C GLN A 460 5.22 55.26 21.51
N ASP A 461 6.54 55.50 21.62
CA ASP A 461 7.58 54.54 22.00
C ASP A 461 7.37 53.95 23.40
N GLU A 462 7.65 52.66 23.59
CA GLU A 462 8.27 52.15 24.84
C GLU A 462 8.87 50.74 24.69
N ASN A 463 9.92 50.48 25.46
CA ASN A 463 10.91 49.41 25.35
C ASN A 463 10.35 47.98 25.55
N VAL A 464 10.82 47.06 24.71
CA VAL A 464 10.61 45.61 24.85
C VAL A 464 11.81 44.98 25.56
N ASP A 465 11.57 44.36 26.71
CA ASP A 465 12.49 43.43 27.36
C ASP A 465 11.95 42.01 27.14
N THR A 466 12.59 41.22 26.29
CA THR A 466 12.21 39.83 26.00
C THR A 466 13.08 38.86 26.80
N ASP A 467 12.48 38.23 27.81
CA ASP A 467 13.08 37.12 28.55
C ASP A 467 12.85 35.80 27.77
N GLU A 468 13.75 35.50 26.84
CA GLU A 468 13.84 34.20 26.17
C GLU A 468 14.79 33.29 26.97
N ASN A 469 14.26 32.30 27.69
CA ASN A 469 14.96 31.04 27.99
C ASN A 469 14.00 29.97 28.53
N LYS A 470 13.42 29.17 27.63
CA LYS A 470 13.00 27.80 27.95
C LYS A 470 13.68 26.85 26.95
N PRO A 471 14.38 25.80 27.43
CA PRO A 471 15.13 24.91 26.56
C PRO A 471 14.18 24.10 25.68
N THR A 472 14.59 23.86 24.43
CA THR A 472 13.84 23.08 23.46
C THR A 472 14.26 21.61 23.51
N LEU A 473 13.42 20.68 23.05
CA LEU A 473 13.72 19.24 22.97
C LEU A 473 15.04 18.95 22.22
N PHE A 474 15.46 19.89 21.35
CA PHE A 474 16.73 19.84 20.63
C PHE A 474 17.97 19.90 21.53
N ASP A 475 17.88 20.55 22.69
CA ASP A 475 18.99 20.71 23.64
C ASP A 475 19.36 19.40 24.36
N TYR A 476 18.48 18.39 24.32
CA TYR A 476 18.71 17.06 24.87
C TYR A 476 19.38 16.09 23.87
N LEU A 477 19.40 16.40 22.57
CA LEU A 477 19.79 15.46 21.51
C LEU A 477 21.25 15.59 21.04
N LEU A 478 22.03 16.52 21.57
CA LEU A 478 23.44 16.70 21.19
C LEU A 478 24.39 16.56 22.41
N PRO A 479 25.45 15.74 22.34
CA PRO A 479 26.51 15.80 23.34
C PRO A 479 27.19 17.17 23.23
N ARG A 480 27.28 17.89 24.36
CA ARG A 480 27.99 19.17 24.48
C ARG A 480 29.45 19.00 24.04
N SER A 481 29.77 19.31 22.79
CA SER A 481 31.15 19.50 22.38
C SER A 481 31.60 20.89 22.85
N LYS A 482 32.75 20.94 23.54
CA LYS A 482 33.38 22.20 23.96
C LYS A 482 33.59 23.07 22.72
N LYS A 483 33.08 24.31 22.74
CA LYS A 483 33.31 25.35 21.74
C LYS A 483 34.81 25.41 21.40
N SER A 484 35.19 24.95 20.21
CA SER A 484 36.47 25.33 19.59
C SER A 484 36.19 26.48 18.61
N ALA A 485 36.96 27.55 18.74
CA ALA A 485 36.77 28.76 17.95
C ALA A 485 36.93 28.45 16.44
N LYS A 486 35.87 28.70 15.65
CA LYS A 486 35.92 28.61 14.19
C LYS A 486 36.87 29.69 13.64
N LYS A 487 38.09 29.30 13.24
CA LYS A 487 38.95 30.14 12.39
C LYS A 487 38.32 30.32 11.02
N THR A 488 38.27 31.56 10.53
CA THR A 488 37.70 31.91 9.23
C THR A 488 38.51 31.35 8.06
N PHE A 489 37.86 31.12 6.91
CA PHE A 489 38.46 30.56 5.68
C PHE A 489 39.75 31.29 5.24
N ARG A 490 39.80 32.61 5.48
CA ARG A 490 40.98 33.45 5.24
C ARG A 490 42.20 33.08 6.10
N GLN A 491 41.98 32.58 7.32
CA GLN A 491 43.04 32.14 8.24
C GLN A 491 43.60 30.75 7.87
N ARG A 492 42.78 29.85 7.28
CA ARG A 492 43.23 28.55 6.75
C ARG A 492 44.12 28.70 5.51
N LEU A 493 43.81 29.67 4.64
CA LEU A 493 44.61 29.96 3.44
C LEU A 493 46.02 30.50 3.76
N ASN A 494 46.16 31.30 4.82
CA ASN A 494 47.47 31.80 5.25
C ASN A 494 48.35 30.73 5.94
N GLN A 495 47.74 29.70 6.54
CA GLN A 495 48.48 28.56 7.09
C GLN A 495 49.03 27.63 5.99
N LEU A 496 48.24 27.40 4.92
CA LEU A 496 48.67 26.61 3.76
C LEU A 496 49.79 27.28 2.94
N ARG A 497 49.87 28.61 2.96
CA ARG A 497 50.98 29.36 2.33
C ARG A 497 52.28 29.34 3.16
N LYS A 498 52.21 29.12 4.48
CA LYS A 498 53.41 29.02 5.34
C LYS A 498 54.06 27.62 5.31
N THR A 499 53.30 26.56 5.05
CA THR A 499 53.84 25.18 4.95
C THR A 499 54.51 24.86 3.62
N ARG A 500 54.40 25.71 2.59
CA ARG A 500 55.08 25.55 1.29
C ARG A 500 56.47 26.23 1.20
N LYS A 501 56.99 26.80 2.28
CA LYS A 501 58.35 27.39 2.32
C LYS A 501 59.36 26.60 3.17
N THR A 502 59.01 25.41 3.63
CA THR A 502 59.94 24.49 4.29
C THR A 502 59.67 23.07 3.80
N LYS A 503 60.10 22.81 2.57
CA LYS A 503 60.67 21.56 2.07
C LYS A 503 61.35 21.85 0.74
#